data_AF-A0AA90TWD7-F1
#
_entry.id   AF-A0AA90TWD7-F1
#
_cell.length_a   1.000
_cell.length_b   1.000
_cell.length_c   1.000
_cell.angle_alpha   90.00
_cell.angle_beta   90.00
_cell.angle_gamma   90.00
#
_symmetry.space_group_name_H-M   'P 1'
#
loop_
_entity.id
_entity.type
_entity.pdbx_description
1 polymer ?
#
loop_
_entity_poly.entity_id
_entity_poly.type
_entity_poly.pdbx_seq_one_letter_code
_entity_poly.pdbx_strand_id
1 'polypeptide(L)'
;MRDHIDFIMRHPQLRERGEIFVSKQKAKDILELMPPLERDLSEVLNELVQHKVGMDVTTKKLAQMLISDSGDCALPWIKILPPEKGKKQEQTIAYITGTAIFKKDKMVGVIDSSVTRGVLWLRDEIRLAIVTINPPHTEGYISVNLTQASSKLMPKIKNGKWKITLQAESNSDIVQNTTKLDVSNPEVGKMIEKQVNKAIENRMRLALKHVQKDMKADVFGFAEAFHRKYPDRWNKEKNHWDKIFPNVEVSFQIKSKIRRQGMSS
;
A
#
# COMPACT_ATOMS: atom_id res chain seq x y z
N MET A 1 -13.10 -13.29 11.88
CA MET A 1 -11.96 -13.58 10.97
C MET A 1 -10.98 -14.58 11.56
N ARG A 2 -10.51 -14.39 12.80
CA ARG A 2 -9.45 -15.20 13.41
C ARG A 2 -9.71 -16.71 13.34
N ASP A 3 -10.93 -17.15 13.64
CA ASP A 3 -11.28 -18.58 13.63
C ASP A 3 -11.16 -19.22 12.24
N HIS A 4 -11.55 -18.48 11.18
CA HIS A 4 -11.39 -18.95 9.80
C HIS A 4 -9.91 -19.01 9.39
N ILE A 5 -9.08 -18.08 9.88
CA ILE A 5 -7.64 -18.11 9.60
C ILE A 5 -6.95 -19.23 10.40
N ASP A 6 -7.34 -19.44 11.65
CA ASP A 6 -6.81 -20.55 12.46
C ASP A 6 -7.13 -21.90 11.79
N PHE A 7 -8.35 -22.06 11.27
CA PHE A 7 -8.71 -23.20 10.43
C PHE A 7 -7.82 -23.32 9.19
N ILE A 8 -7.61 -22.23 8.45
CA ILE A 8 -6.75 -22.19 7.25
C ILE A 8 -5.30 -22.59 7.59
N MET A 9 -4.75 -22.08 8.70
CA MET A 9 -3.37 -22.34 9.12
C MET A 9 -3.16 -23.77 9.64
N ARG A 10 -4.19 -24.37 10.24
CA ARG A 10 -4.12 -25.75 10.77
C ARG A 10 -4.38 -26.82 9.72
N HIS A 11 -4.83 -26.45 8.52
CA HIS A 11 -5.11 -27.41 7.45
C HIS A 11 -3.86 -27.63 6.57
N PRO A 12 -3.25 -28.83 6.54
CA PRO A 12 -1.96 -29.07 5.87
C PRO A 12 -1.94 -28.81 4.36
N GLN A 13 -3.12 -28.78 3.74
CA GLN A 13 -3.29 -28.57 2.30
C GLN A 13 -3.18 -27.10 1.88
N LEU A 14 -3.21 -26.15 2.81
CA LEU A 14 -3.17 -24.72 2.52
C LEU A 14 -1.73 -24.21 2.62
N ARG A 15 -1.20 -23.73 1.49
CA ARG A 15 0.19 -23.30 1.36
C ARG A 15 0.40 -21.95 2.05
N GLU A 16 1.51 -21.80 2.78
CA GLU A 16 1.91 -20.53 3.40
C GLU A 16 2.00 -19.36 2.41
N ARG A 17 2.27 -19.67 1.13
CA ARG A 17 2.38 -18.73 0.00
C ARG A 17 1.07 -18.56 -0.78
N GLY A 18 -0.05 -19.10 -0.31
CA GLY A 18 -1.35 -18.84 -0.92
C GLY A 18 -1.70 -17.36 -0.77
N GLU A 19 -2.09 -16.71 -1.87
CA GLU A 19 -2.53 -15.31 -1.87
C GLU A 19 -3.95 -15.20 -1.31
N ILE A 20 -4.18 -14.16 -0.50
CA ILE A 20 -5.45 -13.88 0.17
C ILE A 20 -6.06 -12.61 -0.40
N PHE A 21 -7.33 -12.67 -0.76
CA PHE A 21 -8.10 -11.54 -1.28
C PHE A 21 -9.41 -11.38 -0.51
N VAL A 22 -9.94 -10.17 -0.48
CA VAL A 22 -11.24 -9.84 0.11
C VAL A 22 -12.13 -9.22 -0.96
N SER A 23 -13.40 -9.61 -0.99
CA SER A 23 -14.39 -9.05 -1.90
C SER A 23 -15.72 -8.82 -1.19
N LYS A 24 -16.61 -8.04 -1.82
CA LYS A 24 -17.99 -7.87 -1.36
C LYS A 24 -18.88 -9.03 -1.82
N GLN A 25 -18.59 -9.55 -3.01
CA GLN A 25 -19.32 -10.64 -3.64
C GLN A 25 -19.02 -11.98 -2.96
N LYS A 26 -19.81 -13.01 -3.25
CA LYS A 26 -19.51 -14.34 -2.73
C LYS A 26 -18.26 -14.86 -3.44
N ALA A 27 -17.40 -15.56 -2.70
CA ALA A 27 -16.21 -16.18 -3.27
C ALA A 27 -16.54 -17.13 -4.43
N LYS A 28 -17.68 -17.85 -4.33
CA LYS A 28 -18.20 -18.70 -5.40
C LYS A 28 -18.38 -17.94 -6.72
N ASP A 29 -19.07 -16.81 -6.69
CA ASP A 29 -19.35 -15.99 -7.89
C ASP A 29 -18.06 -15.49 -8.56
N ILE A 30 -17.01 -15.27 -7.75
CA ILE A 30 -15.69 -14.90 -8.25
C ILE A 30 -15.01 -16.11 -8.89
N LEU A 31 -15.02 -17.28 -8.25
CA LEU A 31 -14.40 -18.49 -8.78
C LEU A 31 -15.08 -19.03 -10.07
N GLU A 32 -16.33 -18.66 -10.32
CA GLU A 32 -17.08 -19.00 -11.53
C GLU A 32 -16.80 -18.06 -12.72
N LEU A 33 -15.99 -17.01 -12.54
CA LEU A 33 -15.60 -16.13 -13.64
C LEU A 33 -14.80 -16.87 -14.71
N MET A 34 -15.05 -16.49 -15.96
CA MET A 34 -14.39 -17.00 -17.16
C MET A 34 -13.60 -15.87 -17.82
N PRO A 35 -12.33 -15.65 -17.43
CA PRO A 35 -11.50 -14.62 -18.04
C PRO A 35 -11.44 -14.79 -19.57
N PRO A 36 -11.51 -13.68 -20.34
CA PRO A 36 -11.52 -13.77 -21.80
C PRO A 36 -10.15 -14.11 -22.41
N LEU A 37 -9.06 -13.85 -21.68
CA LEU A 37 -7.67 -14.02 -22.15
C LEU A 37 -6.97 -15.20 -21.46
N GLU A 38 -7.08 -15.27 -20.12
CA GLU A 38 -6.43 -16.30 -19.32
C GLU A 38 -7.26 -17.58 -19.21
N ARG A 39 -6.59 -18.68 -18.85
CA ARG A 39 -7.25 -20.00 -18.71
C ARG A 39 -8.15 -20.06 -17.48
N ASP A 40 -7.74 -19.42 -16.40
CA ASP A 40 -8.50 -19.36 -15.16
C ASP A 40 -8.28 -18.03 -14.41
N LEU A 41 -9.16 -17.74 -13.46
CA LEU A 41 -9.09 -16.51 -12.66
C LEU A 41 -7.86 -16.47 -11.75
N SER A 42 -7.36 -17.62 -11.31
CA SER A 42 -6.20 -17.66 -10.41
C SER A 42 -4.95 -17.14 -11.11
N GLU A 43 -4.79 -17.44 -12.40
CA GLU A 43 -3.74 -16.89 -13.27
C GLU A 43 -3.84 -15.36 -13.33
N VAL A 44 -5.01 -14.81 -13.63
CA VAL A 44 -5.26 -13.35 -13.63
C VAL A 44 -4.87 -12.71 -12.30
N LEU A 45 -5.35 -13.24 -11.18
CA LEU A 45 -5.07 -12.67 -9.85
C LEU A 45 -3.59 -12.79 -9.48
N ASN A 46 -2.94 -13.89 -9.85
CA ASN A 46 -1.50 -14.08 -9.65
C ASN A 46 -0.70 -13.06 -10.46
N GLU A 47 -1.06 -12.80 -11.72
CA GLU A 47 -0.42 -11.77 -12.53
C GLU A 47 -0.54 -10.38 -11.89
N LEU A 48 -1.71 -10.00 -11.39
CA LEU A 48 -1.89 -8.72 -10.69
C LEU A 48 -0.96 -8.58 -9.47
N VAL A 49 -0.74 -9.68 -8.73
CA VAL A 49 0.20 -9.74 -7.60
C VAL A 49 1.66 -9.66 -8.07
N GLN A 50 2.02 -10.34 -9.17
CA GLN A 50 3.36 -10.29 -9.75
C GLN A 50 3.70 -8.88 -10.25
N HIS A 51 2.75 -8.22 -10.91
CA HIS A 51 2.88 -6.85 -11.40
C HIS A 51 2.74 -5.77 -10.34
N LYS A 52 2.55 -6.12 -9.06
CA LYS A 52 2.48 -5.18 -7.94
C LYS A 52 1.39 -4.11 -8.13
N VAL A 53 0.23 -4.52 -8.67
CA VAL A 53 -0.91 -3.64 -8.92
C VAL A 53 -1.47 -3.04 -7.62
N GLY A 54 -1.37 -3.77 -6.52
CA GLY A 54 -1.78 -3.34 -5.19
C GLY A 54 -0.99 -4.04 -4.09
N MET A 55 -1.60 -4.10 -2.91
CA MET A 55 -1.05 -4.87 -1.80
C MET A 55 -1.07 -6.36 -2.13
N ASP A 56 -0.01 -7.08 -1.75
CA ASP A 56 0.09 -8.53 -1.84
C ASP A 56 0.17 -9.14 -0.43
N VAL A 57 -0.75 -10.06 -0.13
CA VAL A 57 -0.84 -10.68 1.20
C VAL A 57 -1.02 -12.18 1.06
N THR A 58 -0.02 -12.91 1.53
CA THR A 58 -0.08 -14.35 1.65
C THR A 58 -0.71 -14.77 2.98
N THR A 59 -1.11 -16.03 3.07
CA THR A 59 -1.55 -16.69 4.31
C THR A 59 -0.58 -16.43 5.47
N LYS A 60 0.74 -16.57 5.23
CA LYS A 60 1.77 -16.28 6.24
C LYS A 60 1.79 -14.82 6.68
N LYS A 61 1.72 -13.86 5.74
CA LYS A 61 1.69 -12.42 6.06
C LYS A 61 0.45 -12.08 6.89
N LEU A 62 -0.71 -12.65 6.55
CA LEU A 62 -1.93 -12.46 7.33
C LEU A 62 -1.81 -13.00 8.76
N ALA A 63 -1.29 -14.22 8.92
CA ALA A 63 -1.04 -14.80 10.24
C ALA A 63 -0.11 -13.91 11.09
N GLN A 64 0.96 -13.37 10.48
CA GLN A 64 1.88 -12.44 11.14
C GLN A 64 1.20 -11.14 11.59
N MET A 65 0.30 -10.57 10.77
CA MET A 65 -0.47 -9.38 11.15
C MET A 65 -1.45 -9.67 12.31
N LEU A 66 -2.10 -10.83 12.32
CA LEU A 66 -3.09 -11.16 13.37
C LEU A 66 -2.48 -11.35 14.76
N ILE A 67 -1.22 -11.80 14.82
CA ILE A 67 -0.47 -12.00 16.07
C ILE A 67 0.43 -10.81 16.43
N SER A 68 0.41 -9.75 15.62
CA SER A 68 1.21 -8.56 15.84
C SER A 68 0.73 -7.77 17.06
N ASP A 69 1.49 -6.75 17.46
CA ASP A 69 1.19 -5.94 18.64
C ASP A 69 -0.15 -5.17 18.49
N SER A 70 -0.50 -4.74 17.27
CA SER A 70 -1.82 -4.16 16.98
C SER A 70 -2.90 -5.23 16.73
N GLY A 71 -2.52 -6.31 16.03
CA GLY A 71 -3.45 -7.33 15.54
C GLY A 71 -4.33 -6.86 14.38
N ASP A 72 -4.10 -5.66 13.85
CA ASP A 72 -4.85 -5.05 12.76
C ASP A 72 -4.30 -5.49 11.40
N CYS A 73 -5.19 -5.70 10.43
CA CYS A 73 -4.83 -6.30 9.15
C CYS A 73 -5.25 -5.42 7.97
N ALA A 74 -4.45 -5.45 6.91
CA ALA A 74 -4.80 -4.89 5.61
C ALA A 74 -4.77 -6.01 4.58
N LEU A 75 -5.82 -6.14 3.78
CA LEU A 75 -5.95 -7.21 2.79
C LEU A 75 -6.32 -6.65 1.41
N PRO A 76 -5.84 -7.25 0.30
CA PRO A 76 -6.16 -6.79 -1.05
C PRO A 76 -7.66 -6.87 -1.31
N TRP A 77 -8.26 -5.78 -1.77
CA TRP A 77 -9.69 -5.71 -2.09
C TRP A 77 -9.91 -5.87 -3.59
N ILE A 78 -10.67 -6.90 -3.96
CA ILE A 78 -11.00 -7.20 -5.36
C ILE A 78 -12.45 -6.86 -5.68
N LYS A 79 -12.68 -6.46 -6.93
CA LYS A 79 -14.01 -6.25 -7.51
C LYS A 79 -14.09 -6.96 -8.86
N ILE A 80 -15.26 -7.50 -9.17
CA ILE A 80 -15.57 -8.01 -10.51
C ILE A 80 -15.72 -6.79 -11.43
N LEU A 81 -15.00 -6.79 -12.55
CA LEU A 81 -15.14 -5.74 -13.57
C LEU A 81 -16.40 -5.98 -14.41
N PRO A 82 -17.04 -4.93 -14.95
CA PRO A 82 -18.14 -5.12 -15.88
C PRO A 82 -17.65 -5.92 -17.11
N PRO A 83 -18.44 -6.88 -17.60
CA PRO A 83 -18.09 -7.62 -18.81
C PRO A 83 -18.06 -6.67 -20.01
N GLU A 84 -17.25 -7.02 -21.02
CA GLU A 84 -17.25 -6.30 -22.29
C GLU A 84 -18.61 -6.39 -22.98
N LYS A 85 -18.94 -5.40 -23.83
CA LYS A 85 -20.19 -5.41 -24.59
C LYS A 85 -20.29 -6.68 -25.44
N GLY A 86 -21.41 -7.39 -25.32
CA GLY A 86 -21.68 -8.63 -26.05
C GLY A 86 -21.15 -9.90 -25.39
N LYS A 87 -20.53 -9.80 -24.21
CA LYS A 87 -20.11 -10.95 -23.41
C LYS A 87 -21.14 -11.29 -22.32
N LYS A 88 -21.14 -12.55 -21.88
CA LYS A 88 -21.95 -12.99 -20.73
C LYS A 88 -21.42 -12.36 -19.43
N GLN A 89 -22.25 -12.37 -18.39
CA GLN A 89 -21.91 -11.74 -17.11
C GLN A 89 -20.67 -12.36 -16.45
N GLU A 90 -20.46 -13.65 -16.66
CA GLU A 90 -19.34 -14.44 -16.13
C GLU A 90 -18.06 -14.25 -16.95
N GLN A 91 -18.17 -13.75 -18.18
CA GLN A 91 -17.03 -13.53 -19.09
C GLN A 91 -16.32 -12.20 -18.79
N THR A 92 -15.71 -12.14 -17.61
CA THR A 92 -14.99 -10.97 -17.09
C THR A 92 -13.90 -11.40 -16.09
N ILE A 93 -13.23 -10.44 -15.48
CA ILE A 93 -12.17 -10.66 -14.50
C ILE A 93 -12.50 -10.03 -13.14
N ALA A 94 -11.86 -10.52 -12.09
CA ALA A 94 -11.72 -9.78 -10.84
C ALA A 94 -10.42 -8.97 -10.86
N TYR A 95 -10.47 -7.74 -10.34
CA TYR A 95 -9.35 -6.81 -10.33
C TYR A 95 -9.11 -6.23 -8.93
N ILE A 96 -7.84 -6.03 -8.58
CA ILE A 96 -7.44 -5.40 -7.31
C ILE A 96 -7.70 -3.88 -7.41
N THR A 97 -8.64 -3.38 -6.61
CA THR A 97 -9.09 -1.98 -6.66
C THR A 97 -8.82 -1.19 -5.39
N GLY A 98 -8.13 -1.80 -4.42
CA GLY A 98 -7.80 -1.16 -3.16
C GLY A 98 -7.44 -2.16 -2.07
N THR A 99 -7.75 -1.79 -0.82
CA THR A 99 -7.39 -2.57 0.36
C THR A 99 -8.53 -2.53 1.39
N ALA A 100 -8.94 -3.70 1.87
CA ALA A 100 -9.83 -3.83 3.01
C ALA A 100 -9.02 -3.67 4.30
N ILE A 101 -9.53 -2.83 5.20
CA ILE A 101 -8.90 -2.54 6.49
C ILE A 101 -9.69 -3.24 7.58
N PHE A 102 -8.97 -3.98 8.42
CA PHE A 102 -9.50 -4.71 9.55
C PHE A 102 -8.88 -4.19 10.83
N LYS A 103 -9.76 -3.86 11.78
CA LYS A 103 -9.37 -3.61 13.16
C LYS A 103 -9.60 -4.91 13.93
N LYS A 104 -8.51 -5.56 14.34
CA LYS A 104 -8.48 -6.93 14.84
C LYS A 104 -9.18 -7.87 13.85
N ASP A 105 -10.28 -8.47 14.24
CA ASP A 105 -11.03 -9.45 13.47
C ASP A 105 -12.21 -8.86 12.67
N LYS A 106 -12.44 -7.54 12.75
CA LYS A 106 -13.57 -6.85 12.14
C LYS A 106 -13.14 -5.89 11.03
N MET A 107 -13.79 -5.99 9.88
CA MET A 107 -13.59 -5.03 8.78
C MET A 107 -14.17 -3.67 9.17
N VAL A 108 -13.38 -2.61 9.04
CA VAL A 108 -13.77 -1.24 9.39
C VAL A 108 -13.89 -0.32 8.17
N GLY A 109 -13.38 -0.74 7.01
CA GLY A 109 -13.54 0.00 5.77
C GLY A 109 -12.77 -0.58 4.59
N VAL A 110 -12.92 0.07 3.44
CA VAL A 110 -12.11 -0.16 2.24
C VAL A 110 -11.49 1.16 1.85
N ILE A 111 -10.21 1.13 1.49
CA ILE A 111 -9.50 2.24 0.87
C ILE A 111 -9.24 1.92 -0.61
N ASP A 112 -9.23 2.94 -1.46
CA ASP A 112 -8.95 2.76 -2.89
C ASP A 112 -7.45 2.61 -3.18
N SER A 113 -7.11 2.30 -4.44
CA SER A 113 -5.72 2.13 -4.88
C SER A 113 -4.82 3.35 -4.64
N SER A 114 -5.35 4.57 -4.61
CA SER A 114 -4.56 5.78 -4.35
C SER A 114 -4.11 5.82 -2.90
N VAL A 115 -5.04 5.59 -1.97
CA VAL A 115 -4.75 5.51 -0.54
C VAL A 115 -3.89 4.28 -0.21
N THR A 116 -4.15 3.14 -0.86
CA THR A 116 -3.35 1.91 -0.72
C THR A 116 -1.87 2.16 -1.00
N ARG A 117 -1.53 2.94 -2.02
CA ARG A 117 -0.12 3.29 -2.30
C ARG A 117 0.54 4.02 -1.12
N GLY A 118 -0.19 4.88 -0.41
CA GLY A 118 0.29 5.52 0.80
C GLY A 118 0.55 4.53 1.94
N VAL A 119 -0.33 3.53 2.10
CA VAL A 119 -0.15 2.42 3.07
C VAL A 119 1.11 1.62 2.72
N LEU A 120 1.31 1.26 1.45
CA LEU A 120 2.51 0.52 1.01
C LEU A 120 3.80 1.29 1.24
N TRP A 121 3.79 2.62 1.06
CA TRP A 121 4.92 3.47 1.42
C TRP A 121 5.19 3.48 2.93
N LEU A 122 4.15 3.52 3.77
CA LEU A 122 4.31 3.52 5.23
C LEU A 122 4.81 2.17 5.77
N ARG A 123 4.56 1.07 5.04
CA ARG A 123 4.93 -0.30 5.41
C ARG A 123 6.23 -0.79 4.79
N ASP A 124 6.95 0.03 4.02
CA ASP A 124 8.11 -0.40 3.22
C ASP A 124 7.81 -1.54 2.23
N GLU A 125 6.61 -1.54 1.66
CA GLU A 125 6.10 -2.58 0.76
C GLU A 125 5.93 -2.08 -0.69
N ILE A 126 6.13 -0.79 -0.94
CA ILE A 126 6.12 -0.25 -2.30
C ILE A 126 7.35 -0.76 -3.07
N ARG A 127 7.13 -1.29 -4.29
CA ARG A 127 8.22 -1.82 -5.14
C ARG A 127 8.25 -1.16 -6.51
N LEU A 128 7.09 -1.12 -7.18
CA LEU A 128 6.93 -0.49 -8.49
C LEU A 128 5.76 0.50 -8.43
N ALA A 129 5.97 1.70 -8.95
CA ALA A 129 4.91 2.68 -9.10
C ALA A 129 5.27 3.74 -10.13
N ILE A 130 4.25 4.22 -10.83
CA ILE A 130 4.35 5.46 -11.59
C ILE A 130 3.89 6.61 -10.69
N VAL A 131 4.68 7.67 -10.67
CA VAL A 131 4.36 8.95 -10.04
C VAL A 131 4.30 9.99 -11.14
N THR A 132 3.10 10.48 -11.41
CA THR A 132 2.89 11.60 -12.33
C THR A 132 2.84 12.89 -11.54
N ILE A 133 3.61 13.87 -11.99
CA ILE A 133 3.68 15.21 -11.42
C ILE A 133 3.31 16.24 -12.50
N ASN A 134 2.73 17.34 -12.06
CA ASN A 134 2.50 18.51 -12.90
C ASN A 134 3.48 19.59 -12.40
N PRO A 135 4.59 19.83 -13.11
CA PRO A 135 5.56 20.82 -12.65
C PRO A 135 4.93 22.21 -12.60
N PRO A 136 5.39 23.09 -11.69
CA PRO A 136 4.83 24.44 -11.57
C PRO A 136 5.17 25.28 -12.81
N HIS A 137 4.26 26.19 -13.18
CA HIS A 137 4.44 27.16 -14.27
C HIS A 137 4.71 26.55 -15.66
N THR A 138 4.31 25.29 -15.88
CA THR A 138 4.39 24.64 -17.18
C THR A 138 3.11 23.88 -17.47
N GLU A 139 2.74 23.79 -18.74
CA GLU A 139 1.66 22.91 -19.19
C GLU A 139 2.20 21.48 -19.41
N GLY A 140 1.35 20.50 -19.12
CA GLY A 140 1.69 19.08 -19.23
C GLY A 140 2.12 18.44 -17.93
N TYR A 141 2.62 17.21 -18.02
CA TYR A 141 3.03 16.40 -16.89
C TYR A 141 4.31 15.64 -17.18
N ILE A 142 4.94 15.18 -16.10
CA ILE A 142 6.08 14.29 -16.14
C ILE A 142 5.71 13.05 -15.33
N SER A 143 5.84 11.88 -15.94
CA SER A 143 5.68 10.60 -15.25
C SER A 143 7.05 9.98 -14.99
N VAL A 144 7.28 9.62 -13.74
CA VAL A 144 8.46 8.88 -13.32
C VAL A 144 8.07 7.48 -12.87
N ASN A 145 8.84 6.48 -13.26
CA ASN A 145 8.71 5.12 -12.79
C ASN A 145 9.70 4.90 -11.64
N LEU A 146 9.20 4.52 -10.47
CA LEU A 146 10.03 4.11 -9.33
C LEU A 146 10.74 2.80 -9.69
N THR A 147 12.07 2.83 -9.69
CA THR A 147 12.90 1.64 -9.90
C THR A 147 13.37 1.04 -8.59
N GLN A 148 13.51 1.88 -7.55
CA GLN A 148 13.80 1.45 -6.19
C GLN A 148 13.09 2.38 -5.21
N ALA A 149 12.60 1.81 -4.11
CA ALA A 149 11.99 2.54 -3.03
C ALA A 149 12.23 1.81 -1.71
N SER A 150 12.50 2.57 -0.66
CA SER A 150 12.57 2.06 0.69
C SER A 150 12.07 3.09 1.69
N SER A 151 11.62 2.62 2.84
CA SER A 151 11.17 3.48 3.93
C SER A 151 11.45 2.85 5.29
N LYS A 152 11.55 3.70 6.31
CA LYS A 152 11.81 3.29 7.68
C LYS A 152 11.03 4.15 8.67
N LEU A 153 10.35 3.48 9.60
CA LEU A 153 9.71 4.12 10.73
C LEU A 153 10.73 4.38 11.85
N MET A 154 10.86 5.64 12.28
CA MET A 154 11.69 6.03 13.40
C MET A 154 10.82 6.53 14.56
N PRO A 155 10.44 5.65 15.50
CA PRO A 155 9.62 6.03 16.64
C PRO A 155 10.41 6.88 17.63
N LYS A 156 9.73 7.81 18.29
CA LYS A 156 10.28 8.64 19.35
C LYS A 156 9.19 8.97 20.37
N ILE A 157 9.51 8.79 21.65
CA ILE A 157 8.67 9.24 22.76
C ILE A 157 9.44 10.37 23.47
N LYS A 158 8.86 11.57 23.51
CA LYS A 158 9.44 12.71 24.24
C LYS A 158 8.33 13.46 24.98
N ASN A 159 8.49 13.64 26.29
CA ASN A 159 7.53 14.33 27.16
C ASN A 159 6.09 13.77 27.01
N GLY A 160 5.96 12.44 26.98
CA GLY A 160 4.66 11.77 26.79
C GLY A 160 4.09 11.81 25.37
N LYS A 161 4.70 12.55 24.43
CA LYS A 161 4.25 12.60 23.03
C LYS A 161 4.89 11.50 22.20
N TRP A 162 4.03 10.71 21.55
CA TRP A 162 4.41 9.63 20.64
C TRP A 162 4.53 10.18 19.23
N LYS A 163 5.70 10.03 18.63
CA LYS A 163 5.99 10.53 17.28
C LYS A 163 6.67 9.47 16.44
N ILE A 164 6.41 9.50 15.15
CA ILE A 164 7.15 8.75 14.14
C ILE A 164 7.70 9.74 13.11
N THR A 165 8.99 9.62 12.85
CA THR A 165 9.56 10.17 11.62
C THR A 165 9.63 9.04 10.60
N LEU A 166 8.95 9.17 9.48
CA LEU A 166 9.11 8.27 8.34
C LEU A 166 10.23 8.80 7.45
N GLN A 167 11.30 8.03 7.32
CA GLN A 167 12.34 8.26 6.33
C GLN A 167 12.02 7.45 5.08
N ALA A 168 12.01 8.08 3.91
CA ALA A 168 11.74 7.40 2.65
C ALA A 168 12.77 7.83 1.59
N GLU A 169 13.28 6.86 0.85
CA GLU A 169 14.20 7.08 -0.27
C GLU A 169 13.65 6.43 -1.53
N SER A 170 13.89 7.07 -2.67
CA SER A 170 13.51 6.50 -3.96
C SER A 170 14.51 6.82 -5.07
N ASN A 171 14.66 5.88 -6.00
CA ASN A 171 15.28 6.10 -7.29
C ASN A 171 14.21 5.93 -8.37
N SER A 172 14.19 6.85 -9.33
CA SER A 172 13.17 6.86 -10.39
C SER A 172 13.78 7.18 -11.75
N ASP A 173 13.11 6.70 -12.79
CA ASP A 173 13.43 7.03 -14.18
C ASP A 173 12.26 7.80 -14.79
N ILE A 174 12.55 8.83 -15.58
CA ILE A 174 11.52 9.56 -16.34
C ILE A 174 11.07 8.65 -17.49
N VAL A 175 9.77 8.35 -17.53
CA VAL A 175 9.16 7.51 -18.57
C VAL A 175 8.28 8.29 -19.53
N GLN A 176 7.86 9.49 -19.16
CA GLN A 176 7.12 10.39 -20.04
C GLN A 176 7.35 11.85 -19.63
N ASN A 177 7.56 12.72 -20.60
CA ASN A 177 7.59 14.16 -20.43
C ASN A 177 6.73 14.80 -21.53
N THR A 178 5.59 15.37 -21.17
CA THR A 178 4.73 16.10 -22.12
C THR A 178 4.92 17.61 -22.03
N THR A 179 5.88 18.06 -21.21
CA THR A 179 6.20 19.48 -21.02
C THR A 179 7.32 19.89 -21.97
N LYS A 180 7.60 21.20 -22.04
CA LYS A 180 8.77 21.74 -22.76
C LYS A 180 10.04 21.81 -21.90
N LEU A 181 10.02 21.23 -20.69
CA LEU A 181 11.17 21.27 -19.79
C LEU A 181 12.28 20.37 -20.31
N ASP A 182 13.50 20.90 -20.36
CA ASP A 182 14.72 20.14 -20.59
C ASP A 182 15.08 19.35 -19.34
N VAL A 183 14.79 18.05 -19.35
CA VAL A 183 15.04 17.16 -18.23
C VAL A 183 16.52 16.83 -18.04
N SER A 184 17.38 17.18 -19.01
CA SER A 184 18.84 17.06 -18.90
C SER A 184 19.46 18.12 -18.01
N ASN A 185 18.77 19.25 -17.84
CA ASN A 185 19.18 20.32 -16.94
C ASN A 185 19.11 19.86 -15.46
N PRO A 186 20.22 19.91 -14.70
CA PRO A 186 20.24 19.50 -13.29
C PRO A 186 19.25 20.23 -12.38
N GLU A 187 18.95 21.51 -12.64
CA GLU A 187 17.99 22.28 -11.85
C GLU A 187 16.54 21.83 -12.11
N VAL A 188 16.22 21.47 -13.36
CA VAL A 188 14.95 20.84 -13.70
C VAL A 188 14.84 19.48 -13.01
N GLY A 189 15.91 18.69 -13.00
CA GLY A 189 15.99 17.43 -12.28
C GLY A 189 15.67 17.57 -10.78
N LYS A 190 16.33 18.50 -10.07
CA LYS A 190 16.06 18.79 -8.65
C LYS A 190 14.62 19.24 -8.41
N MET A 191 14.05 20.04 -9.32
CA MET A 191 12.66 20.46 -9.23
C MET A 191 11.72 19.25 -9.34
N ILE A 192 11.96 18.34 -10.30
CA ILE A 192 11.20 17.10 -10.47
C ILE A 192 11.29 16.25 -9.20
N GLU A 193 12.50 16.04 -8.66
CA GLU A 193 12.71 15.30 -7.40
C GLU A 193 11.89 15.89 -6.25
N LYS A 194 11.85 17.22 -6.12
CA LYS A 194 11.04 17.91 -5.10
C LYS A 194 9.54 17.69 -5.30
N GLN A 195 9.05 17.72 -6.53
CA GLN A 195 7.63 17.44 -6.82
C GLN A 195 7.28 15.98 -6.55
N VAL A 196 8.17 15.05 -6.89
CA VAL A 196 7.99 13.61 -6.58
C VAL A 196 7.96 13.40 -5.07
N ASN A 197 8.86 14.02 -4.30
CA ASN A 197 8.85 13.98 -2.84
C ASN A 197 7.49 14.44 -2.28
N LYS A 198 6.98 15.57 -2.78
CA LYS A 198 5.68 16.11 -2.36
C LYS A 198 4.52 15.17 -2.72
N ALA A 199 4.55 14.56 -3.91
CA ALA A 199 3.53 13.60 -4.33
C ALA A 199 3.52 12.34 -3.44
N ILE A 200 4.70 11.80 -3.11
CA ILE A 200 4.84 10.67 -2.18
C ILE A 200 4.35 11.06 -0.78
N GLU A 201 4.73 12.23 -0.28
CA GLU A 201 4.27 12.76 1.01
C GLU A 201 2.74 12.84 1.07
N ASN A 202 2.11 13.40 0.03
CA ASN A 202 0.67 13.55 -0.04
C ASN A 202 -0.06 12.20 0.00
N ARG A 203 0.47 11.18 -0.69
CA ARG A 203 -0.09 9.82 -0.65
C ARG A 203 -0.06 9.23 0.77
N MET A 204 1.06 9.38 1.47
CA MET A 204 1.19 8.89 2.85
C MET A 204 0.31 9.68 3.82
N ARG A 205 0.22 11.00 3.66
CA ARG A 205 -0.71 11.84 4.45
C ARG A 205 -2.16 11.43 4.25
N LEU A 206 -2.54 11.09 3.02
CA LEU A 206 -3.89 10.61 2.71
C LEU A 206 -4.17 9.25 3.38
N ALA A 207 -3.20 8.32 3.34
CA ALA A 207 -3.30 7.06 4.06
C ALA A 207 -3.42 7.25 5.59
N LEU A 208 -2.61 8.12 6.19
CA LEU A 208 -2.74 8.45 7.61
C LEU A 208 -4.11 9.06 7.93
N LYS A 209 -4.62 9.97 7.11
CA LYS A 209 -5.96 10.54 7.31
C LYS A 209 -7.02 9.43 7.38
N HIS A 210 -7.12 8.62 6.34
CA HIS A 210 -8.18 7.60 6.26
C HIS A 210 -7.99 6.46 7.24
N VAL A 211 -6.77 5.93 7.37
CA VAL A 211 -6.56 4.70 8.12
C VAL A 211 -6.18 4.98 9.59
N GLN A 212 -5.33 5.97 9.85
CA GLN A 212 -4.94 6.33 11.22
C GLN A 212 -6.05 7.12 11.93
N LYS A 213 -6.61 8.15 11.29
CA LYS A 213 -7.56 9.07 11.94
C LYS A 213 -8.99 8.56 11.87
N ASP A 214 -9.46 8.19 10.67
CA ASP A 214 -10.87 7.82 10.49
C ASP A 214 -11.13 6.37 10.94
N MET A 215 -10.33 5.41 10.45
CA MET A 215 -10.53 3.98 10.75
C MET A 215 -9.85 3.51 12.05
N LYS A 216 -8.85 4.25 12.53
CA LYS A 216 -8.10 3.98 13.77
C LYS A 216 -7.53 2.55 13.81
N ALA A 217 -7.06 2.04 12.67
CA ALA A 217 -6.46 0.72 12.55
C ALA A 217 -4.95 0.85 12.28
N ASP A 218 -4.12 0.25 13.12
CA ASP A 218 -2.67 0.26 12.98
C ASP A 218 -2.20 -0.86 12.05
N VAL A 219 -2.49 -0.65 10.77
CA VAL A 219 -1.98 -1.49 9.68
C VAL A 219 -0.61 -1.04 9.19
N PHE A 220 0.01 -0.03 9.81
CA PHE A 220 1.30 0.52 9.38
C PHE A 220 2.48 -0.12 10.10
N GLY A 221 2.24 -0.73 11.25
CA GLY A 221 3.29 -1.34 12.08
C GLY A 221 3.83 -0.38 13.15
N PHE A 222 3.04 0.61 13.59
CA PHE A 222 3.51 1.62 14.54
C PHE A 222 3.70 1.01 15.92
N ALA A 223 2.77 0.15 16.36
CA ALA A 223 2.83 -0.61 17.59
C ALA A 223 4.17 -1.35 17.72
N GLU A 224 4.51 -2.15 16.71
CA GLU A 224 5.71 -2.98 16.65
C GLU A 224 6.97 -2.11 16.62
N ALA A 225 6.94 -0.98 15.91
CA ALA A 225 8.04 -0.04 15.89
C ALA A 225 8.31 0.54 17.29
N PHE A 226 7.27 0.97 18.00
CA PHE A 226 7.41 1.48 19.37
C PHE A 226 7.80 0.38 20.36
N HIS A 227 7.20 -0.81 20.28
CA HIS A 227 7.56 -1.94 21.11
C HIS A 227 9.05 -2.28 20.98
N ARG A 228 9.55 -2.39 19.75
CA ARG A 228 10.97 -2.69 19.48
C ARG A 228 11.93 -1.67 20.08
N LYS A 229 11.56 -0.38 20.08
CA LYS A 229 12.43 0.70 20.55
C LYS A 229 12.26 1.03 22.04
N TYR A 230 11.06 0.85 22.59
CA TYR A 230 10.68 1.25 23.94
C TYR A 230 9.87 0.14 24.65
N PRO A 231 10.43 -1.06 24.86
CA PRO A 231 9.68 -2.21 25.38
C PRO A 231 9.04 -1.95 26.75
N ASP A 232 9.74 -1.28 27.67
CA ASP A 232 9.20 -0.95 28.99
C ASP A 232 8.02 0.02 28.93
N ARG A 233 8.10 1.01 28.04
CA ARG A 233 7.02 1.97 27.85
C ARG A 233 5.84 1.30 27.15
N TRP A 234 6.11 0.46 26.15
CA TRP A 234 5.10 -0.32 25.44
C TRP A 234 4.32 -1.22 26.40
N ASN A 235 4.98 -1.98 27.26
CA ASN A 235 4.31 -2.90 28.19
C ASN A 235 3.33 -2.21 29.14
N LYS A 236 3.59 -0.95 29.51
CA LYS A 236 2.69 -0.13 30.34
C LYS A 236 1.49 0.40 29.57
N GLU A 237 1.61 0.58 28.26
CA GLU A 237 0.69 1.37 27.44
C GLU A 237 -0.05 0.56 26.36
N LYS A 238 0.37 -0.68 26.10
CA LYS A 238 -0.19 -1.55 25.03
C LYS A 238 -1.70 -1.73 25.12
N ASN A 239 -2.24 -1.82 26.34
CA ASN A 239 -3.70 -1.94 26.57
C ASN A 239 -4.47 -0.66 26.20
N HIS A 240 -3.78 0.47 26.06
CA HIS A 240 -4.33 1.75 25.64
C HIS A 240 -3.94 2.13 24.21
N TRP A 241 -3.30 1.23 23.46
CA TRP A 241 -2.80 1.52 22.12
C TRP A 241 -3.88 2.06 21.18
N ASP A 242 -5.10 1.51 21.26
CA ASP A 242 -6.27 1.96 20.50
C ASP A 242 -6.61 3.46 20.70
N LYS A 243 -6.22 4.05 21.84
CA LYS A 243 -6.38 5.48 22.14
C LYS A 243 -5.14 6.30 21.77
N ILE A 244 -3.96 5.69 21.82
CA ILE A 244 -2.68 6.36 21.52
C ILE A 244 -2.48 6.47 20.02
N PHE A 245 -2.69 5.39 19.27
CA PHE A 245 -2.40 5.28 17.84
C PHE A 245 -2.99 6.42 16.99
N PRO A 246 -4.30 6.78 17.13
CA PRO A 246 -4.88 7.87 16.34
C PRO A 246 -4.21 9.22 16.59
N ASN A 247 -3.50 9.39 17.71
CA ASN A 247 -2.87 10.63 18.13
C ASN A 247 -1.35 10.67 17.88
N VAL A 248 -0.74 9.58 17.40
CA VAL A 248 0.68 9.56 17.05
C VAL A 248 0.95 10.61 15.97
N GLU A 249 1.89 11.51 16.25
CA GLU A 249 2.31 12.53 15.30
C GLU A 249 3.26 11.91 14.27
N VAL A 250 3.02 12.14 12.98
CA VAL A 250 3.88 11.61 11.91
C VAL A 250 4.51 12.76 11.13
N SER A 251 5.83 12.71 10.98
CA SER A 251 6.60 13.61 10.12
C SER A 251 7.34 12.82 9.04
N PHE A 252 7.72 13.50 7.96
CA PHE A 252 8.29 12.87 6.78
C PHE A 252 9.67 13.45 6.46
N GLN A 253 10.59 12.58 6.06
CA GLN A 253 11.90 12.91 5.49
C GLN A 253 12.04 12.10 4.21
N ILE A 254 11.71 12.72 3.07
CA ILE A 254 11.63 12.03 1.78
C ILE A 254 12.72 12.54 0.85
N LYS A 255 13.45 11.60 0.25
CA LYS A 255 14.52 11.89 -0.70
C LYS A 255 14.38 11.01 -1.94
N SER A 256 13.88 11.60 -3.01
CA SER A 256 13.83 10.97 -4.33
C SER A 256 15.00 11.42 -5.19
N LYS A 257 15.50 10.53 -6.03
CA LYS A 257 16.52 10.83 -7.05
C LYS A 257 16.06 10.38 -8.43
N ILE A 258 16.27 11.23 -9.44
CA ILE A 258 16.11 10.84 -10.84
C ILE A 258 17.42 10.23 -11.33
N ARG A 259 17.37 9.01 -11.90
CA ARG A 259 18.56 8.27 -12.36
C ARG A 259 18.69 8.28 -13.86
N ARG A 260 17.62 7.96 -14.58
CA ARG A 260 17.58 8.06 -16.04
C ARG A 260 16.52 9.06 -16.46
N GLN A 261 16.93 9.96 -17.34
CA GLN A 261 16.03 10.72 -18.17
C GLN A 261 15.79 9.80 -19.37
N GLY A 262 14.60 9.22 -19.53
CA GLY A 262 14.32 8.31 -20.65
C GLY A 262 14.77 8.93 -22.00
N MET A 263 15.09 8.08 -22.98
CA MET A 263 15.52 8.57 -24.30
C MET A 263 14.44 9.49 -24.87
N SER A 264 14.82 10.73 -25.16
CA SER A 264 14.02 11.63 -25.99
C SER A 264 14.01 11.03 -27.38
N SER A 265 12.83 10.71 -27.93
CA SER A 265 12.66 10.58 -29.37
C SER A 265 12.36 11.94 -29.96
#